data_AF-A0A820ELL6-F1
#
_entry.id   AF-A0A820ELL6-F1
#
_cell.length_a   1.000
_cell.length_b   1.000
_cell.length_c   1.000
_cell.angle_alpha   90.00
_cell.angle_beta   90.00
_cell.angle_gamma   90.00
#
_symmetry.space_group_name_H-M   'P 1'
#
loop_
_entity.id
_entity.type
_entity.pdbx_description
1 polymer ?
#
loop_
_entity_poly.entity_id
_entity_poly.type
_entity_poly.pdbx_seq_one_letter_code
_entity_poly.pdbx_strand_id
1 'polypeptide(L)'
;NVRAALVWHAPTSSNIGLITISDFINMLIAAYDSKWSSLDTLETSSILEWKQNSKKKNEPVDERFDSNIIQLSPRDSLYTAILTSTQRKVHRIPVIDPDTRDFLFLITNKRILKFLYLFIYDLPQPHFIHQTLEELKLGTFDKLIVIDLQTKLIEVLRIFQNIRISALPVVDSDKRLCHVYSKFDI
;
A
#
# COMPACT_ATOMS: atom_id res chain seq x y z
N ASN A 1 -7.18 -6.02 -14.18
CA ASN A 1 -7.08 -4.77 -13.37
C ASN A 1 -6.17 -5.02 -12.16
N VAL A 2 -4.85 -4.95 -12.35
CA VAL A 2 -3.81 -5.31 -11.35
C VAL A 2 -3.33 -4.05 -10.66
N ARG A 3 -3.22 -4.07 -9.33
CA ARG A 3 -3.00 -2.87 -8.49
C ARG A 3 -1.70 -2.88 -7.67
N ALA A 4 -0.93 -3.95 -7.85
CA ALA A 4 0.43 -4.12 -7.37
C ALA A 4 1.01 -5.29 -8.16
N ALA A 5 2.30 -5.23 -8.46
CA ALA A 5 3.00 -6.28 -9.17
C ALA A 5 4.26 -6.66 -8.40
N LEU A 6 4.64 -7.92 -8.50
CA LEU A 6 5.95 -8.34 -8.04
C LEU A 6 7.01 -7.87 -9.03
N VAL A 7 8.15 -7.48 -8.50
CA VAL A 7 9.33 -7.16 -9.28
C VAL A 7 10.24 -8.38 -9.24
N TRP A 8 10.38 -9.06 -10.37
CA TRP A 8 11.25 -10.21 -10.54
C TRP A 8 12.59 -9.78 -11.11
N HIS A 9 13.68 -10.23 -10.50
CA HIS A 9 15.02 -10.02 -11.01
C HIS A 9 15.51 -11.31 -11.67
N ALA A 10 15.50 -11.33 -13.00
CA ALA A 10 15.87 -12.52 -13.78
C ALA A 10 17.30 -13.03 -13.50
N PRO A 11 18.34 -12.18 -13.39
CA PRO A 11 19.71 -12.65 -13.16
C PRO A 11 19.89 -13.42 -11.85
N THR A 12 19.18 -13.04 -10.79
CA THR A 12 19.22 -13.74 -9.49
C THR A 12 18.09 -14.74 -9.32
N SER A 13 17.21 -14.86 -10.32
CA SER A 13 15.98 -15.65 -10.26
C SER A 13 15.24 -15.48 -8.93
N SER A 14 15.07 -14.22 -8.51
CA SER A 14 14.50 -13.91 -7.21
C SER A 14 13.52 -12.74 -7.27
N ASN A 15 12.58 -12.77 -6.33
CA ASN A 15 11.69 -11.65 -6.07
C ASN A 15 12.47 -10.54 -5.34
N ILE A 16 12.46 -9.34 -5.90
CA ILE A 16 13.15 -8.16 -5.35
C ILE A 16 12.16 -7.07 -4.93
N GLY A 17 10.88 -7.42 -4.79
CA GLY A 17 9.90 -6.66 -4.04
C GLY A 17 8.57 -6.50 -4.74
N LEU A 18 7.77 -5.59 -4.20
CA LEU A 18 6.46 -5.23 -4.72
C LEU A 18 6.51 -3.80 -5.25
N ILE A 19 5.94 -3.57 -6.43
CA ILE A 19 5.60 -2.23 -6.90
C ILE A 19 4.11 -2.00 -6.67
N THR A 20 3.78 -0.85 -6.11
CA THR A 20 2.43 -0.45 -5.70
C THR A 20 2.10 0.94 -6.20
N ILE A 21 0.85 1.33 -6.05
CA ILE A 21 0.39 2.69 -6.35
C ILE A 21 1.16 3.73 -5.52
N SER A 22 1.59 3.42 -4.30
CA SER A 22 2.39 4.36 -3.50
C SER A 22 3.74 4.67 -4.15
N ASP A 23 4.34 3.70 -4.84
CA ASP A 23 5.58 3.90 -5.60
C ASP A 23 5.31 4.82 -6.79
N PHE A 24 4.17 4.65 -7.47
CA PHE A 24 3.74 5.53 -8.55
C PHE A 24 3.47 6.97 -8.09
N ILE A 25 2.84 7.16 -6.93
CA ILE A 25 2.66 8.49 -6.31
C ILE A 25 4.02 9.16 -6.06
N ASN A 26 4.99 8.41 -5.52
CA ASN A 26 6.33 8.94 -5.28
C ASN A 26 7.05 9.30 -6.59
N MET A 27 6.87 8.50 -7.65
CA MET A 27 7.37 8.80 -9.00
C MET A 27 6.81 10.12 -9.53
N LEU A 28 5.49 10.28 -9.49
CA LEU A 28 4.82 11.49 -9.99
C LEU A 28 5.25 12.75 -9.24
N ILE A 29 5.39 12.68 -7.91
CA ILE A 29 5.89 13.82 -7.11
C ILE A 29 7.33 14.16 -7.50
N ALA A 30 8.20 13.16 -7.65
CA ALA A 30 9.61 13.38 -8.01
C ALA A 30 9.77 13.99 -9.41
N ALA A 31 8.94 13.56 -10.37
CA ALA A 31 8.88 14.13 -11.70
C ALA A 31 8.36 15.58 -11.68
N TYR A 32 7.32 15.85 -10.89
CA TYR A 32 6.76 17.21 -10.74
C TYR A 32 7.76 18.18 -10.10
N ASP A 33 8.51 17.75 -9.09
CA ASP A 33 9.50 18.59 -8.38
C ASP A 33 10.79 18.83 -9.18
N SER A 34 10.82 18.47 -10.47
CA SER A 34 11.97 18.65 -11.38
C SER A 34 13.27 18.00 -10.88
N LYS A 35 13.18 16.95 -10.06
CA LYS A 35 14.35 16.12 -9.71
C LYS A 35 14.78 15.21 -10.85
N TRP A 36 14.01 15.17 -11.93
CA TRP A 36 14.26 14.41 -13.15
C TRP A 36 14.04 15.31 -14.36
N SER A 37 14.97 15.22 -15.33
CA SER A 37 14.92 15.92 -16.61
C SER A 37 13.74 15.43 -17.44
N SER A 38 12.65 16.21 -17.49
CA SER A 38 11.41 15.93 -18.23
C SER A 38 10.70 14.59 -17.90
N LEU A 39 9.39 14.55 -18.15
CA LEU A 39 8.58 13.32 -18.04
C LEU A 39 9.13 12.19 -18.94
N ASP A 40 9.83 12.54 -20.02
CA ASP A 40 10.42 11.60 -20.99
C ASP A 40 11.45 10.68 -20.33
N THR A 41 12.19 11.15 -19.32
CA THR A 41 13.14 10.29 -18.58
C THR A 41 12.41 9.30 -17.68
N LEU A 42 11.24 9.66 -17.13
CA LEU A 42 10.44 8.74 -16.31
C LEU A 42 9.86 7.61 -17.18
N GLU A 43 9.42 7.93 -18.40
CA GLU A 43 8.88 6.94 -19.34
C GLU A 43 9.93 5.93 -19.83
N THR A 44 11.22 6.33 -19.85
CA THR A 44 12.32 5.50 -20.36
C THR A 44 13.10 4.75 -19.29
N SER A 45 12.98 5.14 -18.02
CA SER A 45 13.71 4.54 -16.90
C SER A 45 13.12 3.18 -16.49
N SER A 46 13.99 2.24 -16.08
CA SER A 46 13.55 0.95 -15.55
C SER A 46 13.09 1.05 -14.08
N ILE A 47 12.25 0.09 -13.66
CA ILE A 47 11.79 -0.02 -12.25
C ILE A 47 12.99 -0.16 -11.28
N LEU A 48 14.04 -0.84 -11.73
CA LEU A 48 15.27 -1.05 -10.96
C LEU A 48 16.01 0.28 -10.72
N GLU A 49 16.23 1.04 -11.79
CA GLU A 49 16.85 2.36 -11.73
C GLU A 49 16.05 3.30 -10.83
N TRP A 50 14.72 3.28 -10.93
CA TRP A 50 13.88 4.08 -10.05
C TRP A 50 14.04 3.68 -8.58
N LYS A 51 13.96 2.38 -8.27
CA LYS A 51 14.14 1.90 -6.90
C LYS A 51 15.51 2.28 -6.34
N GLN A 52 16.58 2.18 -7.14
CA GLN A 52 17.93 2.56 -6.71
C GLN A 52 18.05 4.06 -6.43
N ASN A 53 17.52 4.91 -7.32
CA ASN A 53 17.61 6.37 -7.19
C ASN A 53 16.65 6.95 -6.12
N SER A 54 15.57 6.23 -5.79
CA SER A 54 14.61 6.63 -4.75
C SER A 54 15.09 6.37 -3.33
N LYS A 55 16.09 5.48 -3.13
CA LYS A 55 16.68 5.22 -1.80
C LYS A 55 17.38 6.49 -1.31
N LYS A 56 17.06 6.91 -0.08
CA LYS A 56 17.73 8.04 0.56
C LYS A 56 19.23 7.74 0.62
N LYS A 57 20.07 8.72 0.23
CA LYS A 57 21.54 8.65 0.20
C LYS A 57 22.25 8.19 1.50
N ASN A 58 21.52 7.95 2.60
CA ASN A 58 22.07 7.62 3.92
C ASN A 58 21.66 6.23 4.47
N GLU A 59 21.00 5.37 3.69
CA GLU A 59 20.82 3.96 4.09
C GLU A 59 21.90 3.10 3.42
N PRO A 60 22.62 2.25 4.17
CA PRO A 60 23.67 1.40 3.60
C PRO A 60 23.07 0.51 2.51
N VAL A 61 23.67 0.59 1.33
CA VAL A 61 23.35 -0.25 0.17
C VAL A 61 23.94 -1.62 0.46
N ASP A 62 23.18 -2.46 1.16
CA ASP A 62 23.49 -3.88 1.19
C ASP A 62 23.19 -4.43 -0.22
N GLU A 63 24.21 -4.97 -0.90
CA GLU A 63 24.16 -5.44 -2.30
C GLU A 63 23.21 -6.63 -2.51
N ARG A 64 22.61 -7.13 -1.43
CA ARG A 64 21.44 -8.01 -1.47
C ARG A 64 20.21 -7.12 -1.58
N PHE A 65 19.65 -7.02 -2.78
CA PHE A 65 18.34 -6.45 -3.05
C PHE A 65 17.31 -6.83 -1.97
N ASP A 66 17.12 -5.91 -1.02
CA ASP A 66 16.02 -5.78 -0.07
C ASP A 66 15.78 -6.98 0.88
N SER A 67 16.60 -7.08 1.93
CA SER A 67 16.35 -7.91 3.13
C SER A 67 15.10 -7.48 3.94
N ASN A 68 14.34 -6.48 3.47
CA ASN A 68 13.17 -5.91 4.14
C ASN A 68 11.82 -6.22 3.46
N ILE A 69 11.80 -7.03 2.38
CA ILE A 69 10.53 -7.44 1.76
C ILE A 69 9.78 -8.35 2.72
N ILE A 70 8.67 -7.83 3.24
CA ILE A 70 7.74 -8.59 4.07
C ILE A 70 7.06 -9.60 3.16
N GLN A 71 7.24 -10.88 3.46
CA GLN A 71 6.64 -12.00 2.75
C GLN A 71 6.12 -13.02 3.76
N LEU A 72 5.19 -13.87 3.32
CA LEU A 72 4.66 -14.98 4.09
C LEU A 72 4.91 -16.29 3.37
N SER A 73 5.01 -17.37 4.13
CA SER A 73 4.98 -18.75 3.65
C SER A 73 3.52 -19.21 3.49
N PRO A 74 3.21 -20.12 2.56
CA PRO A 74 1.89 -20.77 2.52
C PRO A 74 1.55 -21.54 3.80
N ARG A 75 2.56 -21.84 4.63
CA ARG A 75 2.42 -22.52 5.93
C ARG A 75 2.11 -21.54 7.08
N ASP A 76 2.18 -20.23 6.85
CA ASP A 76 1.87 -19.23 7.87
C ASP A 76 0.37 -19.10 8.12
N SER A 77 0.00 -18.85 9.38
CA SER A 77 -1.40 -18.65 9.76
C SER A 77 -1.95 -17.31 9.24
N LEU A 78 -3.27 -17.23 9.05
CA LEU A 78 -3.95 -15.96 8.78
C LEU A 78 -3.76 -14.94 9.92
N TYR A 79 -3.62 -15.41 11.17
CA TYR A 79 -3.30 -14.55 12.30
C TYR A 79 -1.94 -13.87 12.12
N THR A 80 -0.91 -14.62 11.72
CA THR A 80 0.41 -14.08 11.36
C THR A 80 0.25 -13.03 10.26
N ALA A 81 -0.52 -13.33 9.21
CA ALA A 81 -0.74 -12.39 8.11
C ALA A 81 -1.38 -11.06 8.57
N ILE A 82 -2.40 -11.12 9.43
CA ILE A 82 -3.08 -9.93 10.00
C ILE A 82 -2.11 -9.13 10.87
N LEU A 83 -1.38 -9.81 11.75
CA LEU A 83 -0.42 -9.19 12.67
C LEU A 83 0.69 -8.48 11.89
N THR A 84 1.30 -9.17 10.93
CA THR A 84 2.35 -8.63 10.07
C THR A 84 1.86 -7.44 9.25
N SER A 85 0.66 -7.53 8.64
CA SER A 85 0.07 -6.42 7.88
C SER A 85 -0.14 -5.18 8.75
N THR A 86 -0.64 -5.38 9.97
CA THR A 86 -0.95 -4.30 10.91
C THR A 86 0.33 -3.64 11.43
N GLN A 87 1.28 -4.44 11.93
CA GLN A 87 2.54 -3.95 12.51
C GLN A 87 3.39 -3.22 11.47
N ARG A 88 3.47 -3.75 10.25
CA ARG A 88 4.26 -3.17 9.17
C ARG A 88 3.51 -2.13 8.34
N LYS A 89 2.22 -1.93 8.62
CA LYS A 89 1.32 -0.98 7.93
C LYS A 89 1.32 -1.18 6.41
N VAL A 90 1.28 -2.45 5.98
CA VAL A 90 1.25 -2.84 4.56
C VAL A 90 -0.11 -3.39 4.17
N HIS A 91 -0.63 -2.98 3.02
CA HIS A 91 -1.95 -3.42 2.55
C HIS A 91 -1.92 -4.74 1.77
N ARG A 92 -0.72 -5.20 1.41
CA ARG A 92 -0.49 -6.34 0.53
C ARG A 92 0.76 -7.06 0.97
N ILE A 93 0.67 -8.39 1.13
CA ILE A 93 1.82 -9.23 1.49
C ILE A 93 1.89 -10.39 0.50
N PRO A 94 3.02 -10.57 -0.22
CA PRO A 94 3.22 -11.73 -1.08
C PRO A 94 3.40 -13.00 -0.26
N VAL A 95 2.77 -14.06 -0.73
CA VAL A 95 2.96 -15.43 -0.26
C VAL A 95 3.90 -16.11 -1.23
N ILE A 96 5.05 -16.54 -0.73
CA ILE A 96 6.11 -17.17 -1.51
C ILE A 96 6.41 -18.53 -0.88
N ASP A 97 6.49 -19.56 -1.72
CA ASP A 97 6.91 -20.87 -1.27
C ASP A 97 8.41 -20.82 -0.86
N PRO A 98 8.77 -21.19 0.38
CA PRO A 98 10.16 -21.14 0.82
C PRO A 98 11.05 -22.17 0.12
N ASP A 99 10.47 -23.28 -0.35
CA ASP A 99 11.18 -24.41 -0.96
C ASP A 99 11.41 -24.16 -2.45
N THR A 100 10.36 -23.76 -3.19
CA THR A 100 10.45 -23.54 -4.65
C THR A 100 10.77 -22.09 -5.05
N ARG A 101 10.59 -21.13 -4.12
CA ARG A 101 10.63 -19.68 -4.37
C ARG A 101 9.53 -19.16 -5.30
N ASP A 102 8.51 -19.97 -5.56
CA ASP A 102 7.39 -19.55 -6.38
C ASP A 102 6.52 -18.55 -5.66
N PHE A 103 6.07 -17.54 -6.41
CA PHE A 103 5.00 -16.68 -5.95
C PHE A 103 3.66 -17.39 -6.09
N LEU A 104 2.95 -17.51 -4.98
CA LEU A 104 1.65 -18.20 -4.93
C LEU A 104 0.50 -17.20 -4.96
N PHE A 105 0.54 -16.17 -4.10
CA PHE A 105 -0.60 -15.29 -3.92
C PHE A 105 -0.26 -13.95 -3.27
N LEU A 106 -1.13 -12.95 -3.46
CA LEU A 106 -1.07 -11.67 -2.76
C LEU A 106 -2.21 -11.54 -1.74
N ILE A 107 -1.86 -11.64 -0.45
CA ILE A 107 -2.80 -11.43 0.66
C ILE A 107 -3.11 -9.93 0.78
N THR A 108 -4.38 -9.60 1.02
CA THR A 108 -4.83 -8.21 1.25
C THR A 108 -5.84 -8.16 2.38
N ASN A 109 -5.92 -7.03 3.09
CA ASN A 109 -6.89 -6.84 4.18
C ASN A 109 -8.34 -7.08 3.71
N LYS A 110 -8.68 -6.65 2.48
CA LYS A 110 -10.00 -6.91 1.89
C LYS A 110 -10.30 -8.40 1.74
N ARG A 111 -9.31 -9.20 1.31
CA ARG A 111 -9.48 -10.66 1.14
C ARG A 111 -9.57 -11.38 2.48
N ILE A 112 -8.76 -10.98 3.46
CA ILE A 112 -8.84 -11.52 4.82
C ILE A 112 -10.22 -11.24 5.42
N LEU A 113 -10.68 -9.99 5.37
CA LEU A 113 -12.00 -9.61 5.89
C LEU A 113 -13.13 -10.35 5.16
N LYS A 114 -13.04 -10.49 3.82
CA LYS A 114 -14.01 -11.28 3.05
C LYS A 114 -14.01 -12.74 3.49
N PHE A 115 -12.84 -13.34 3.72
CA PHE A 115 -12.73 -14.71 4.22
C PHE A 115 -13.39 -14.84 5.61
N LEU A 116 -13.02 -13.98 6.57
CA LEU A 116 -13.61 -13.99 7.91
C LEU A 116 -15.14 -13.81 7.88
N TYR A 117 -15.64 -12.94 7.00
CA TYR A 117 -17.07 -12.74 6.81
C TYR A 117 -17.78 -13.99 6.27
N LEU A 118 -17.17 -14.70 5.30
CA LEU A 118 -17.75 -15.91 4.73
C LEU A 118 -17.90 -17.05 5.76
N PHE A 119 -17.00 -17.11 6.74
CA PHE A 119 -16.99 -18.13 7.79
C PHE A 119 -17.50 -17.61 9.14
N ILE A 120 -18.18 -16.45 9.17
CA ILE A 120 -18.55 -15.77 10.43
C ILE A 120 -19.47 -16.60 11.33
N TYR A 121 -20.22 -17.55 10.77
CA TYR A 121 -21.09 -18.46 11.53
C TYR A 121 -20.36 -19.70 12.06
N ASP A 122 -19.19 -20.02 11.48
CA ASP A 122 -18.32 -21.12 11.92
C ASP A 122 -17.27 -20.65 12.95
N LEU A 123 -17.13 -19.32 13.10
CA LEU A 123 -16.19 -18.69 14.03
C LEU A 123 -16.90 -18.32 15.34
N PRO A 124 -16.19 -18.35 16.49
CA PRO A 124 -16.71 -17.76 17.72
C PRO A 124 -17.11 -16.31 17.48
N GLN A 125 -18.34 -15.94 17.85
CA GLN A 125 -18.81 -14.56 17.74
C GLN A 125 -18.53 -13.80 19.03
N PRO A 126 -17.47 -12.96 19.06
CA PRO A 126 -17.20 -12.15 20.23
C PRO A 126 -18.28 -11.09 20.43
N HIS A 127 -18.56 -10.78 21.69
CA HIS A 127 -19.60 -9.83 22.09
C HIS A 127 -19.46 -8.45 21.42
N PHE A 128 -18.23 -8.03 21.10
CA PHE A 128 -17.97 -6.73 20.50
C PHE A 128 -18.59 -6.54 19.10
N ILE A 129 -18.99 -7.62 18.40
CA ILE A 129 -19.64 -7.51 17.08
C ILE A 129 -20.97 -6.75 17.15
N HIS A 130 -21.63 -6.76 18.32
CA HIS A 130 -22.89 -6.06 18.55
C HIS A 130 -22.72 -4.63 19.09
N GLN A 131 -21.48 -4.19 19.34
CA GLN A 131 -21.18 -2.84 19.80
C GLN A 131 -21.09 -1.86 18.61
N THR A 132 -21.45 -0.61 18.86
CA THR A 132 -21.35 0.47 17.88
C THR A 132 -19.88 0.86 17.64
N LEU A 133 -19.62 1.52 16.50
CA LEU A 133 -18.28 2.03 16.18
C LEU A 133 -17.78 3.03 17.23
N GLU A 134 -18.68 3.81 17.83
CA GLU A 134 -18.37 4.79 18.87
C GLU A 134 -17.94 4.10 20.17
N GLU A 135 -18.69 3.10 20.64
CA GLU A 135 -18.34 2.31 21.83
C GLU A 135 -16.99 1.64 21.70
N LEU A 136 -16.69 1.13 20.51
CA LEU A 136 -15.42 0.46 20.20
C LEU A 136 -14.28 1.43 19.88
N LYS A 137 -14.58 2.71 19.69
CA LYS A 137 -13.63 3.73 19.18
C LYS A 137 -12.94 3.27 17.89
N LEU A 138 -13.69 2.59 17.02
CA LEU A 138 -13.18 2.06 15.75
C LEU A 138 -13.28 3.11 14.66
N GLY A 139 -12.16 3.78 14.40
CA GLY A 139 -12.04 4.75 13.33
C GLY A 139 -11.11 5.89 13.70
N THR A 140 -11.02 6.88 12.82
CA THR A 140 -10.38 8.16 13.10
C THR A 140 -11.48 9.21 12.99
N PHE A 141 -11.77 9.91 14.09
CA PHE A 141 -12.86 10.89 14.18
C PHE A 141 -12.34 12.33 14.33
N ASP A 142 -11.10 12.49 14.78
CA ASP A 142 -10.45 13.78 14.95
C ASP A 142 -9.41 14.04 13.84
N LYS A 143 -9.18 15.33 13.55
CA LYS A 143 -8.12 15.79 12.61
C LYS A 143 -8.24 15.13 11.22
N LEU A 144 -9.47 14.99 10.74
CA LEU A 144 -9.74 14.49 9.40
C LEU A 144 -9.14 15.42 8.35
N ILE A 145 -8.33 14.85 7.47
CA ILE A 145 -7.81 15.56 6.31
C ILE A 145 -8.81 15.36 5.18
N VAL A 146 -9.31 16.48 4.66
CA VAL A 146 -10.27 16.53 3.56
C VAL A 146 -9.72 17.45 2.47
N ILE A 147 -10.18 17.23 1.24
CA ILE A 147 -9.85 18.07 0.08
C ILE A 147 -11.15 18.61 -0.52
N ASP A 148 -11.03 19.62 -1.39
CA ASP A 148 -12.15 20.13 -2.19
C ASP A 148 -11.86 19.90 -3.69
N LEU A 149 -12.84 20.23 -4.54
CA LEU A 149 -12.73 20.07 -5.99
C LEU A 149 -11.69 21.00 -6.65
N GLN A 150 -11.21 22.03 -5.94
CA GLN A 150 -10.20 22.97 -6.43
C GLN A 150 -8.78 22.56 -6.00
N THR A 151 -8.67 21.59 -5.08
CA THR A 151 -7.39 21.10 -4.56
C THR A 151 -6.58 20.47 -5.69
N LYS A 152 -5.36 20.95 -5.90
CA LYS A 152 -4.51 20.47 -7.00
C LYS A 152 -4.07 19.04 -6.77
N LEU A 153 -4.01 18.24 -7.83
CA LEU A 153 -3.58 16.83 -7.76
C LEU A 153 -2.23 16.67 -7.06
N ILE A 154 -1.24 17.53 -7.34
CA ILE A 154 0.07 17.45 -6.69
C ILE A 154 0.00 17.60 -5.16
N GLU A 155 -0.92 18.43 -4.65
CA GLU A 155 -1.13 18.59 -3.21
C GLU A 155 -1.73 17.32 -2.61
N VAL A 156 -2.71 16.72 -3.31
CA VAL A 156 -3.31 15.42 -2.96
C VAL A 156 -2.24 14.31 -2.90
N LEU A 157 -1.36 14.24 -3.90
CA LEU A 157 -0.25 13.28 -3.94
C LEU A 157 0.69 13.44 -2.74
N ARG A 158 1.06 14.68 -2.40
CA ARG A 158 1.89 14.99 -1.25
C ARG A 158 1.22 14.62 0.08
N ILE A 159 -0.10 14.81 0.19
CA ILE A 159 -0.88 14.34 1.35
C ILE A 159 -0.78 12.81 1.48
N PHE A 160 -0.95 12.06 0.38
CA PHE A 160 -0.82 10.61 0.38
C PHE A 160 0.59 10.12 0.76
N GLN A 161 1.63 10.85 0.36
CA GLN A 161 3.02 10.55 0.70
C GLN A 161 3.28 10.77 2.20
N ASN A 162 2.82 11.89 2.76
CA ASN A 162 3.13 12.30 4.13
C ASN A 162 2.33 11.53 5.18
N ILE A 163 1.02 11.38 4.98
CA ILE A 163 0.10 10.88 6.02
C ILE A 163 -0.15 9.37 5.87
N ARG A 164 0.30 8.75 4.76
CA ARG A 164 0.18 7.31 4.48
C ARG A 164 -1.26 6.77 4.55
N ILE A 165 -2.24 7.59 4.17
CA ILE A 165 -3.64 7.19 4.01
C ILE A 165 -3.90 6.60 2.62
N SER A 166 -5.05 5.92 2.47
CA SER A 166 -5.43 5.24 1.22
C SER A 166 -6.45 6.01 0.40
N ALA A 167 -7.19 6.93 1.01
CA ALA A 167 -8.16 7.79 0.36
C ALA A 167 -8.38 9.09 1.15
N LEU A 168 -8.91 10.09 0.46
CA LEU A 168 -9.24 11.41 0.95
C LEU A 168 -10.71 11.72 0.66
N PRO A 169 -11.48 12.14 1.67
CA PRO A 169 -12.81 12.68 1.46
C PRO A 169 -12.73 13.99 0.69
N VAL A 170 -13.56 14.13 -0.34
CA VAL A 170 -13.78 15.38 -1.07
C VAL A 170 -15.04 16.02 -0.53
N VAL A 171 -14.96 17.29 -0.13
CA VAL A 171 -16.08 18.04 0.45
C VAL A 171 -16.44 19.26 -0.38
N ASP A 172 -17.69 19.69 -0.27
CA ASP A 172 -18.19 20.94 -0.85
C ASP A 172 -17.89 22.17 0.05
N SER A 173 -18.41 23.34 -0.35
CA SER A 173 -18.27 24.60 0.40
C SER A 173 -18.89 24.54 1.79
N ASP A 174 -19.93 23.72 1.99
CA ASP A 174 -20.63 23.52 3.26
C ASP A 174 -19.98 22.41 4.11
N LYS A 175 -18.80 21.92 3.70
CA LYS A 175 -18.08 20.79 4.34
C LYS A 175 -18.87 19.47 4.33
N ARG A 176 -19.82 19.30 3.41
CA ARG A 176 -20.52 18.04 3.21
C ARG A 176 -19.70 17.14 2.28
N LEU A 177 -19.69 15.85 2.58
CA LEU A 177 -19.02 14.84 1.76
C LEU A 177 -19.70 14.75 0.38
N CYS A 178 -18.95 14.99 -0.69
CA CYS A 178 -19.45 14.90 -2.06
C CYS A 178 -18.78 13.78 -2.87
N HIS A 179 -17.50 13.47 -2.59
CA HIS A 179 -16.78 12.39 -3.27
C HIS A 179 -15.70 11.79 -2.36
N VAL A 180 -15.03 10.74 -2.83
CA VAL A 180 -13.79 10.20 -2.24
C VAL A 180 -12.74 10.10 -3.34
N TYR A 181 -11.57 10.70 -3.14
CA TYR A 181 -10.41 10.51 -4.01
C TYR A 181 -9.47 9.52 -3.37
N SER A 182 -9.28 8.37 -3.99
CA SER A 182 -8.46 7.28 -3.46
C SER A 182 -7.15 7.15 -4.22
N LYS A 183 -6.18 6.48 -3.61
CA LYS A 183 -4.98 6.04 -4.33
C LYS A 183 -5.35 5.23 -5.59
N PHE A 184 -6.48 4.53 -5.60
CA PHE A 184 -6.91 3.72 -6.75
C PHE A 184 -7.38 4.53 -7.96
N ASP A 185 -7.64 5.82 -7.79
CA ASP A 185 -8.07 6.71 -8.88
C ASP A 185 -6.85 7.30 -9.64
N ILE A 186 -5.64 7.00 -9.16
CA ILE A 186 -4.34 7.31 -9.77
C ILE A 186 -3.88 6.10 -10.60
#